data_AF-A0A8S0FL79-F1
#
_entry.id   AF-A0A8S0FL79-F1
#
_cell.length_a   1.000
_cell.length_b   1.000
_cell.length_c   1.000
_cell.angle_alpha   90.00
_cell.angle_beta   90.00
_cell.angle_gamma   90.00
#
_symmetry.space_group_name_H-M   'P 1'
#
loop_
_entity.id
_entity.type
_entity.pdbx_description
1 polymer ?
#
loop_
_entity_poly.entity_id
_entity_poly.type
_entity_poly.pdbx_seq_one_letter_code
_entity_poly.pdbx_strand_id
1 'polypeptide(L)'
;MSNMIYLSIKGKIQGLISEGCGSYASIGNKYQINHVDEIFVLQFDHSLSREYNVVHHPIKFYKPIDKSSPLLNAALSENEELSAVFNFYRINSGGCIERFYTIELQGAHLIDRIF
;
A
#
# COMPACT_ATOMS: atom_id res chain seq x y z
N MET A 1 -18.98 5.18 -0.08
CA MET A 1 -18.19 4.99 -1.30
C MET A 1 -16.89 4.30 -0.90
N SER A 2 -16.55 3.18 -1.53
CA SER A 2 -15.29 2.47 -1.23
C SER A 2 -14.13 3.26 -1.84
N ASN A 3 -13.10 3.53 -1.05
CA ASN A 3 -11.85 4.05 -1.60
C ASN A 3 -11.18 2.94 -2.40
N MET A 4 -10.86 3.19 -3.68
CA MET A 4 -10.15 2.24 -4.54
C MET A 4 -8.67 2.59 -4.50
N ILE A 5 -7.98 2.05 -3.51
CA ILE A 5 -6.57 2.32 -3.27
C ILE A 5 -5.81 1.00 -3.38
N TYR A 6 -4.75 1.01 -4.19
CA TYR A 6 -3.87 -0.14 -4.38
C TYR A 6 -2.45 0.25 -4.05
N LEU A 7 -1.72 -0.69 -3.48
CA LEU A 7 -0.39 -0.47 -2.96
C LEU A 7 0.57 -1.52 -3.51
N SER A 8 1.58 -1.07 -4.23
CA SER A 8 2.74 -1.89 -4.57
C SER A 8 3.86 -1.60 -3.58
N ILE A 9 4.40 -2.65 -2.95
CA ILE A 9 5.54 -2.56 -2.03
C ILE A 9 6.66 -3.43 -2.57
N LYS A 10 7.87 -2.86 -2.59
CA LYS A 10 9.11 -3.54 -2.89
C LYS A 10 10.09 -3.35 -1.74
N GLY A 11 10.54 -4.45 -1.16
CA GLY A 11 11.66 -4.47 -0.22
C GLY A 11 13.00 -4.55 -0.94
N LYS A 12 14.03 -3.96 -0.34
CA LYS A 12 15.40 -3.98 -0.86
C LYS A 12 16.01 -5.38 -0.86
N ILE A 13 15.62 -6.23 0.08
CA ILE A 13 16.08 -7.61 0.28
C ILE A 13 15.02 -8.58 -0.26
N GLN A 14 13.76 -8.40 0.10
CA GLN A 14 12.67 -9.34 -0.23
C GLN A 14 12.15 -9.21 -1.68
N GLY A 15 12.52 -8.15 -2.40
CA GLY A 15 11.98 -7.90 -3.74
C GLY A 15 10.52 -7.45 -3.68
N LEU A 16 9.67 -7.92 -4.59
CA LEU A 16 8.29 -7.46 -4.70
C LEU A 16 7.40 -8.08 -3.61
N ILE A 17 7.30 -7.42 -2.45
CA ILE A 17 6.48 -7.86 -1.31
C ILE A 17 5.00 -7.98 -1.68
N SER A 18 4.53 -7.13 -2.59
CA SER A 18 3.14 -7.11 -3.07
C SER A 18 2.78 -8.21 -4.09
N GLU A 19 3.75 -9.05 -4.50
CA GLU A 19 3.55 -10.08 -5.53
C GLU A 19 2.46 -11.10 -5.16
N GLY A 20 1.43 -11.18 -6.03
CA GLY A 20 0.31 -12.09 -5.88
C GLY A 20 -0.62 -11.79 -4.70
N CYS A 21 -0.54 -10.61 -4.08
CA CYS A 21 -1.38 -10.26 -2.93
C CYS A 21 -2.85 -10.04 -3.29
N GLY A 22 -3.12 -9.52 -4.50
CA GLY A 22 -4.45 -9.34 -5.06
C GLY A 22 -5.03 -10.59 -5.72
N SER A 23 -4.38 -11.74 -5.60
CA SER A 23 -4.83 -13.02 -6.17
C SER A 23 -5.93 -13.70 -5.35
N TYR A 24 -6.67 -14.61 -5.99
CA TYR A 24 -7.70 -15.43 -5.33
C TYR A 24 -7.14 -16.26 -4.17
N ALA A 25 -5.92 -16.79 -4.31
CA ALA A 25 -5.27 -17.58 -3.26
C ALA A 25 -4.95 -16.74 -2.00
N SER A 26 -4.84 -15.42 -2.15
CA SER A 26 -4.44 -14.49 -1.09
C SER A 26 -5.64 -13.85 -0.40
N ILE A 27 -6.59 -13.29 -1.15
CA ILE A 27 -7.74 -12.53 -0.61
C ILE A 27 -9.12 -13.10 -0.98
N GLY A 28 -9.15 -14.33 -1.53
CA GLY A 28 -10.39 -15.05 -1.86
C GLY A 28 -11.24 -14.28 -2.86
N ASN A 29 -12.56 -14.21 -2.60
CA ASN A 29 -13.54 -13.55 -3.48
C ASN A 29 -13.33 -12.03 -3.65
N LYS A 30 -12.43 -11.41 -2.89
CA LYS A 30 -12.10 -9.98 -3.03
C LYS A 30 -10.99 -9.71 -4.07
N TYR A 31 -10.49 -10.75 -4.73
CA TYR A 31 -9.44 -10.65 -5.74
C TYR A 31 -9.84 -9.77 -6.92
N GLN A 32 -8.84 -9.16 -7.55
CA GLN A 32 -9.06 -8.29 -8.70
C GLN A 32 -8.03 -8.60 -9.80
N ILE A 33 -8.54 -8.95 -10.99
CA ILE A 33 -7.72 -9.47 -12.10
C ILE A 33 -6.65 -8.46 -12.56
N ASN A 34 -6.92 -7.16 -12.48
CA ASN A 34 -5.99 -6.13 -12.94
C ASN A 34 -5.05 -5.60 -11.83
N HIS A 35 -5.15 -6.15 -10.62
CA HIS A 35 -4.40 -5.68 -9.44
C HIS A 35 -3.78 -6.87 -8.67
N VAL A 36 -3.34 -7.90 -9.39
CA VAL A 36 -2.85 -9.16 -8.80
C VAL A 36 -1.61 -8.95 -7.92
N ASP A 37 -0.70 -8.08 -8.35
CA ASP A 37 0.56 -7.75 -7.66
C ASP A 37 0.47 -6.47 -6.84
N GLU A 38 -0.76 -6.06 -6.49
CA GLU A 38 -0.99 -4.91 -5.63
C GLU A 38 -1.84 -5.30 -4.42
N ILE A 39 -1.53 -4.70 -3.29
CA ILE A 39 -2.25 -4.86 -2.04
C ILE A 39 -3.46 -3.95 -2.05
N PHE A 40 -4.64 -4.48 -1.73
CA PHE A 40 -5.85 -3.68 -1.60
C PHE A 40 -5.85 -2.92 -0.26
N VAL A 41 -5.89 -1.58 -0.33
CA VAL A 41 -5.85 -0.70 0.84
C VAL A 41 -7.25 -0.21 1.18
N LEU A 42 -7.67 -0.45 2.42
CA LEU A 42 -8.99 -0.11 2.95
C LEU A 42 -9.07 1.35 3.39
N GLN A 43 -7.99 1.85 3.97
CA GLN A 43 -7.89 3.21 4.48
C GLN A 43 -6.44 3.69 4.38
N PHE A 44 -6.28 4.98 4.10
CA PHE A 44 -5.01 5.67 4.01
C PHE A 44 -5.10 6.97 4.83
N ASP A 45 -4.12 7.21 5.68
CA ASP A 45 -3.98 8.39 6.53
C ASP A 45 -2.53 8.88 6.45
N HIS A 46 -2.39 10.17 6.18
CA HIS A 46 -1.10 10.85 6.13
C HIS A 46 -1.31 12.30 6.58
N SER A 47 -0.43 12.77 7.46
CA SER A 47 -0.46 14.14 7.93
C SER A 47 0.89 14.84 7.73
N LEU A 48 0.79 16.13 7.45
CA LEU A 48 1.92 17.04 7.31
C LEU A 48 1.70 18.17 8.31
N SER A 49 2.70 18.45 9.13
CA SER A 49 2.70 19.62 10.01
C SER A 49 3.79 20.59 9.58
N ARG A 50 3.56 21.88 9.84
CA ARG A 50 4.51 22.94 9.52
C ARG A 50 4.38 24.08 10.51
N GLU A 51 5.34 24.17 11.43
CA GLU A 51 5.56 25.39 12.23
C GLU A 51 6.57 26.31 11.53
N TYR A 52 7.71 25.75 11.13
CA TYR A 52 8.72 26.44 10.33
C TYR A 52 9.08 25.60 9.09
N ASN A 53 9.61 24.40 9.34
CA ASN A 53 9.90 23.38 8.33
C ASN A 53 8.76 22.37 8.22
N VAL A 54 8.62 21.75 7.05
CA VAL A 54 7.64 20.69 6.83
C VAL A 54 8.11 19.42 7.54
N VAL A 55 7.25 18.86 8.38
CA VAL A 55 7.46 17.59 9.05
C VAL A 55 6.49 16.57 8.46
N HIS A 56 7.04 15.48 7.93
CA HIS A 56 6.28 14.34 7.46
C HIS A 56 5.97 13.43 8.64
N HIS A 57 4.68 13.25 8.93
CA HIS A 57 4.26 12.21 9.87
C HIS A 57 4.19 10.84 9.16
N PRO A 58 4.28 9.73 9.91
CA PRO A 58 4.17 8.40 9.33
C PRO A 58 2.87 8.23 8.54
N ILE A 59 2.99 7.58 7.38
CA ILE A 59 1.84 7.12 6.62
C ILE A 59 1.26 5.90 7.32
N LYS A 60 -0.04 5.93 7.61
CA LYS A 60 -0.79 4.82 8.17
C LYS A 60 -1.78 4.32 7.13
N PHE A 61 -1.80 3.02 6.89
CA PHE A 61 -2.78 2.42 6.01
C PHE A 61 -3.26 1.08 6.57
N TYR A 62 -4.47 0.70 6.20
CA TYR A 62 -5.10 -0.54 6.64
C TYR A 62 -5.33 -1.45 5.44
N LYS A 63 -5.01 -2.73 5.61
CA LYS A 63 -5.13 -3.79 4.59
C LYS A 63 -5.72 -5.04 5.22
N PRO A 64 -6.41 -5.90 4.46
CA PRO A 64 -6.74 -7.24 4.94
C PRO A 64 -5.46 -8.06 5.18
N ILE A 65 -5.57 -9.14 5.96
CA ILE A 65 -4.52 -10.15 6.05
C ILE A 65 -4.45 -10.83 4.68
N ASP A 66 -3.28 -10.75 4.05
CA ASP A 66 -3.00 -11.31 2.73
C ASP A 66 -1.56 -11.86 2.69
N LYS A 67 -1.11 -12.32 1.52
CA LYS A 67 0.24 -12.89 1.35
C LYS A 67 1.39 -11.94 1.76
N SER A 68 1.22 -10.62 1.67
CA SER A 68 2.25 -9.65 2.08
C SER A 68 2.35 -9.47 3.60
N SER A 69 1.32 -9.82 4.38
CA SER A 69 1.31 -9.63 5.84
C SER A 69 2.52 -10.24 6.56
N PRO A 70 2.91 -11.51 6.34
CA PRO A 70 4.13 -12.06 6.94
C PRO A 70 5.41 -11.39 6.43
N LEU A 71 5.46 -10.98 5.16
CA LEU A 71 6.63 -10.32 4.56
C LEU A 71 6.86 -8.92 5.12
N LEU A 72 5.78 -8.18 5.40
CA LEU A 72 5.86 -6.89 6.07
C LEU A 72 6.33 -7.04 7.52
N ASN A 73 5.93 -8.09 8.23
CA ASN A 73 6.43 -8.38 9.58
C ASN A 73 7.93 -8.72 9.55
N ALA A 74 8.40 -9.46 8.55
CA ALA A 74 9.82 -9.72 8.34
C ALA A 74 10.57 -8.41 8.03
N ALA A 75 10.03 -7.55 7.15
CA ALA A 75 10.62 -6.26 6.84
C ALA A 75 10.73 -5.34 8.07
N LEU A 76 9.71 -5.35 8.95
CA LEU A 76 9.75 -4.63 10.22
C LEU A 76 10.82 -5.18 11.15
N SER A 77 10.93 -6.50 11.25
CA SER A 77 11.90 -7.17 12.14
C SER A 77 13.35 -6.93 11.71
N GLU A 78 13.61 -6.93 10.40
CA GLU A 78 14.93 -6.71 9.80
C GLU A 78 15.25 -5.23 9.56
N ASN A 79 14.34 -4.32 9.92
CA ASN A 79 14.41 -2.89 9.61
C ASN A 79 14.74 -2.62 8.13
N GLU A 80 14.08 -3.38 7.24
CA GLU A 80 14.32 -3.35 5.81
C GLU A 80 13.84 -2.02 5.19
N GLU A 81 14.65 -1.49 4.29
CA GLU A 81 14.30 -0.33 3.47
C GLU A 81 13.32 -0.72 2.35
N LEU A 82 12.23 0.05 2.22
CA LEU A 82 11.12 -0.22 1.31
C LEU A 82 10.91 0.92 0.31
N SER A 83 10.48 0.56 -0.89
CA SER A 83 9.81 1.45 -1.84
C SER A 83 8.34 1.10 -1.91
N ALA A 84 7.46 2.10 -1.86
CA ALA A 84 6.02 1.89 -1.87
C ALA A 84 5.33 2.87 -2.83
N VAL A 85 4.36 2.38 -3.59
CA VAL A 85 3.57 3.17 -4.53
C VAL A 85 2.09 2.97 -4.21
N PHE A 86 1.43 4.05 -3.78
CA PHE A 86 -0.01 4.09 -3.55
C PHE A 86 -0.70 4.70 -4.77
N ASN A 87 -1.59 3.93 -5.39
CA ASN A 87 -2.39 4.36 -6.53
C ASN A 87 -3.84 4.54 -6.10
N PHE A 88 -4.37 5.74 -6.31
CA PHE A 88 -5.74 6.12 -5.96
C PHE A 88 -6.59 6.19 -7.22
N TYR A 89 -7.70 5.47 -7.20
CA TYR A 89 -8.64 5.37 -8.29
C TYR A 89 -9.99 5.97 -7.94
N ARG A 90 -10.67 6.48 -8.96
CA ARG A 90 -12.05 6.98 -8.87
C ARG A 90 -12.82 6.59 -10.11
N ILE A 91 -14.14 6.62 -10.01
CA ILE A 91 -15.03 6.52 -11.16
C ILE A 91 -15.16 7.92 -11.77
N ASN A 92 -14.85 8.06 -13.05
CA ASN A 92 -15.01 9.33 -13.75
C ASN A 92 -16.46 9.54 -14.21
N SER A 93 -16.75 10.70 -14.81
CA SER A 93 -18.11 11.03 -15.30
C SER A 93 -18.61 10.07 -16.39
N GLY A 94 -17.70 9.38 -17.08
CA GLY A 94 -18.02 8.35 -18.08
C GLY A 94 -18.27 6.96 -17.50
N GLY A 95 -18.20 6.78 -16.18
CA GLY A 95 -18.38 5.48 -15.53
C GLY A 95 -17.14 4.57 -15.56
N CYS A 96 -16.02 5.05 -16.08
CA CYS A 96 -14.77 4.30 -16.13
C CYS A 96 -13.95 4.50 -14.86
N ILE A 97 -13.26 3.45 -14.42
CA ILE A 97 -12.29 3.52 -13.33
C ILE A 97 -11.00 4.15 -13.89
N GLU A 98 -10.57 5.26 -13.31
CA GLU A 98 -9.32 5.94 -13.67
C GLU A 98 -8.44 6.16 -12.45
N ARG A 99 -7.12 6.05 -12.63
CA ARG A 99 -6.13 6.47 -11.64
C ARG A 99 -6.00 7.98 -11.70
N PHE A 100 -6.28 8.67 -10.60
CA PHE A 100 -6.26 10.13 -10.55
C PHE A 100 -5.14 10.70 -9.67
N TYR A 101 -4.55 9.89 -8.79
CA TYR A 101 -3.49 10.32 -7.88
C TYR A 101 -2.56 9.15 -7.54
N THR A 102 -1.27 9.44 -7.40
CA THR A 102 -0.25 8.47 -7.01
C THR A 102 0.66 9.10 -5.96
N ILE A 103 0.99 8.35 -4.90
CA ILE A 103 2.00 8.71 -3.91
C ILE A 103 3.11 7.67 -4.00
N GLU A 104 4.35 8.13 -4.18
CA GLU A 104 5.54 7.27 -4.19
C GLU A 104 6.41 7.57 -2.97
N LEU A 105 6.80 6.50 -2.27
CA LEU A 105 7.73 6.52 -1.15
C LEU A 105 9.01 5.79 -1.55
N GLN A 106 10.14 6.40 -1.25
CA GLN A 106 11.47 5.84 -1.47
C GLN A 106 12.25 5.91 -0.16
N GLY A 107 13.01 4.85 0.15
CA GLY A 107 13.78 4.78 1.38
C GLY A 107 12.92 4.75 2.65
N ALA A 108 11.72 4.17 2.59
CA ALA A 108 10.81 4.12 3.71
C ALA A 108 11.14 2.95 4.64
N HIS A 109 10.90 3.12 5.95
CA HIS A 109 11.02 2.06 6.96
C HIS A 109 9.68 1.90 7.69
N LEU A 110 9.36 0.67 8.07
CA LEU A 110 8.18 0.38 8.89
C LEU A 110 8.46 0.75 10.35
N ILE A 111 7.52 1.47 10.97
CA ILE A 111 7.72 2.05 12.32
C ILE A 111 6.94 1.29 13.39
N ASP A 112 5.74 0.81 13.10
CA ASP A 112 4.86 0.19 14.10
C ASP A 112 4.01 -0.96 13.51
N ARG A 113 3.37 -1.71 14.41
CA ARG A 113 2.65 -2.97 14.23
C ARG A 113 1.74 -2.99 13.00
N ILE A 114 1.78 -4.11 12.28
CA ILE A 114 0.96 -4.39 11.09
C ILE A 114 -0.23 -5.27 11.51
N PHE A 115 -1.29 -4.73 12.12
CA PHE A 115 -2.66 -5.34 12.16
C PHE A 115 -3.71 -4.28 12.52
#